data_AF-A0A0F7SVY3-F1
#
_entry.id   AF-A0A0F7SVY3-F1
#
_cell.length_a   1.000
_cell.length_b   1.000
_cell.length_c   1.000
_cell.angle_alpha   90.00
_cell.angle_beta   90.00
_cell.angle_gamma   90.00
#
_symmetry.space_group_name_H-M   'P 1'
#
loop_
_entity.id
_entity.type
_entity.pdbx_description
1 polymer ?
#
loop_
_entity_poly.entity_id
_entity_poly.type
_entity_poly.pdbx_seq_one_letter_code
_entity_poly.pdbx_strand_id
1 'polypeptide(L)'
;MKTSTLTAITLSPVIFSALHGISAGASPLESRATGLTVCSNNSGATYPVSCSVGTPSNTCCTESPGGHIVQTQFWDTAPATGPTTSWTVHGLWPDKCDGTFEQSCDPARQLNNITAVLTKAKQTDLLKYMGTYWKDYQGDDESFWEHEFNKHGTCLSTLQPKCFNNFYPQQDAITFFNKAVSLFKTLPSYTWLAAAGITPSPTKTYTLAQISAALEGKHGGGVTINCQGKKLNELWYHYVVQGSVADGSFQPAPSVGSGSTCPKTGIIYTPK
;
A
#
# COMPACT_ATOMS: atom_id res chain seq x y z
N MET A 1 74.82 4.84 14.19
CA MET A 1 73.92 6.01 14.24
C MET A 1 73.15 6.10 12.93
N LYS A 2 71.92 5.59 12.88
CA LYS A 2 70.91 5.92 11.87
C LYS A 2 69.56 5.87 12.57
N THR A 3 69.04 7.05 12.87
CA THR A 3 67.69 7.29 13.42
C THR A 3 66.66 7.04 12.33
N SER A 4 65.71 6.14 12.58
CA SER A 4 64.54 5.92 11.73
C SER A 4 63.41 6.82 12.22
N THR A 5 63.03 7.80 11.40
CA THR A 5 61.94 8.73 11.67
C THR A 5 60.62 8.06 11.28
N LEU A 6 59.71 7.86 12.23
CA LEU A 6 58.32 7.49 11.93
C LEU A 6 57.56 8.72 11.44
N THR A 7 57.06 8.66 10.20
CA THR A 7 56.13 9.64 9.65
C THR A 7 54.71 9.25 10.09
N ALA A 8 54.07 10.07 10.92
CA ALA A 8 52.67 9.92 11.29
C ALA A 8 51.77 10.30 10.11
N ILE A 9 50.95 9.37 9.63
CA ILE A 9 49.88 9.66 8.66
C ILE A 9 48.66 10.12 9.46
N THR A 10 48.37 11.42 9.40
CA THR A 10 47.12 11.99 9.91
C THR A 10 45.99 11.65 8.94
N LEU A 11 45.03 10.83 9.38
CA LEU A 11 43.77 10.61 8.67
C LEU A 11 42.84 11.80 8.94
N SER A 12 42.51 12.56 7.89
CA SER A 12 41.43 13.57 7.93
C SER A 12 40.07 12.88 8.08
N PRO A 13 39.14 13.43 8.89
CA PRO A 13 37.79 12.89 8.97
C PRO A 13 37.03 13.24 7.70
N VAL A 14 36.60 12.23 6.96
CA VAL A 14 35.63 12.39 5.86
C VAL A 14 34.28 12.72 6.50
N ILE A 15 33.84 13.96 6.35
CA ILE A 15 32.51 14.42 6.75
C ILE A 15 31.49 13.72 5.83
N PHE A 16 30.78 12.73 6.35
CA PHE A 16 29.57 12.21 5.70
C PHE A 16 28.49 13.28 5.81
N SER A 17 28.27 14.03 4.72
CA SER A 17 27.09 14.87 4.59
C SER A 17 25.88 13.96 4.39
N ALA A 18 24.98 13.95 5.38
CA ALA A 18 23.68 13.32 5.26
C ALA A 18 22.87 14.06 4.19
N LEU A 19 22.75 13.46 3.00
CA LEU A 19 21.75 13.86 2.02
C LEU A 19 20.37 13.60 2.63
N HIS A 20 19.73 14.69 3.04
CA HIS A 20 18.31 14.68 3.38
C HIS A 20 17.55 14.35 2.09
N GLY A 21 16.90 13.19 2.08
CA GLY A 21 15.98 12.81 1.01
C GLY A 21 14.87 13.84 0.92
N ILE A 22 14.84 14.58 -0.17
CA ILE A 22 13.71 15.43 -0.54
C ILE A 22 12.55 14.48 -0.83
N SER A 23 11.55 14.47 0.06
CA SER A 23 10.24 13.90 -0.24
C SER A 23 9.73 14.60 -1.50
N ALA A 24 9.57 13.85 -2.58
CA ALA A 24 8.95 14.32 -3.79
C ALA A 24 7.46 14.57 -3.48
N GLY A 25 7.12 15.80 -3.12
CA GLY A 25 5.74 16.26 -3.18
C GLY A 25 5.25 16.15 -4.62
N ALA A 26 4.06 15.55 -4.81
CA ALA A 26 3.41 15.45 -6.11
C ALA A 26 3.33 16.85 -6.76
N SER A 27 3.66 16.92 -8.05
CA SER A 27 3.67 18.20 -8.77
C SER A 27 2.24 18.67 -9.05
N PRO A 28 1.96 19.98 -9.16
CA PRO A 28 0.61 20.50 -9.46
C PRO A 28 -0.01 20.00 -10.78
N LEU A 29 0.80 19.38 -11.64
CA LEU A 29 0.37 18.75 -12.90
C LEU A 29 -0.33 17.40 -12.70
N GLU A 30 -0.05 16.66 -11.63
CA GLU A 30 -0.68 15.35 -11.35
C GLU A 30 -2.13 15.49 -10.85
N SER A 31 -2.43 16.56 -10.11
CA SER A 31 -3.78 16.87 -9.61
C SER A 31 -4.81 17.10 -10.74
N ARG A 32 -4.38 17.57 -11.92
CA ARG A 32 -5.28 17.73 -13.08
C ARG A 32 -5.64 16.40 -13.74
N ALA A 33 -4.88 15.33 -13.51
CA ALA A 33 -5.10 14.04 -14.18
C ALA A 33 -6.21 13.19 -13.52
N THR A 34 -6.48 13.38 -12.23
CA THR A 34 -7.51 12.61 -11.48
C THR A 34 -8.91 13.18 -11.62
N GLY A 35 -9.03 14.45 -12.05
CA GLY A 35 -10.31 15.15 -12.13
C GLY A 35 -10.95 15.42 -10.76
N LEU A 36 -10.19 15.34 -9.66
CA LEU A 36 -10.69 15.70 -8.35
C LEU A 36 -10.99 17.20 -8.25
N THR A 37 -11.97 17.56 -7.42
CA THR A 37 -12.08 18.89 -6.85
C THR A 37 -10.74 19.19 -6.21
N VAL A 38 -9.97 20.07 -6.87
CA VAL A 38 -8.61 20.41 -6.45
C VAL A 38 -8.72 20.80 -4.99
N CYS A 39 -8.08 20.01 -4.13
CA CYS A 39 -8.16 20.28 -2.71
C CYS A 39 -7.66 21.70 -2.42
N SER A 40 -6.75 22.28 -3.26
CA SER A 40 -6.47 23.73 -3.33
C SER A 40 -5.90 24.23 -4.67
N ASN A 41 -6.38 25.38 -5.12
CA ASN A 41 -5.76 26.23 -6.18
C ASN A 41 -4.55 27.07 -5.68
N ASN A 42 -4.19 26.99 -4.41
CA ASN A 42 -3.07 27.68 -3.76
C ASN A 42 -1.91 26.72 -3.44
N SER A 43 -0.73 27.03 -3.98
CA SER A 43 0.52 26.29 -3.90
C SER A 43 1.19 26.25 -2.50
N GLY A 44 0.47 26.57 -1.42
CA GLY A 44 1.01 26.63 -0.06
C GLY A 44 0.13 26.04 1.05
N ALA A 45 -1.05 25.49 0.73
CA ALA A 45 -1.90 24.85 1.73
C ALA A 45 -1.54 23.35 1.87
N THR A 46 -0.98 22.97 3.01
CA THR A 46 -0.79 21.55 3.39
C THR A 46 -2.08 21.02 4.03
N TYR A 47 -2.71 20.01 3.44
CA TYR A 47 -3.85 19.33 4.06
C TYR A 47 -3.47 18.67 5.38
N PRO A 48 -4.43 18.53 6.31
CA PRO A 48 -4.25 17.65 7.45
C PRO A 48 -3.95 16.22 6.99
N VAL A 49 -3.06 15.55 7.72
CA VAL A 49 -2.87 14.11 7.60
C VAL A 49 -4.11 13.44 8.21
N SER A 50 -4.64 12.40 7.57
CA SER A 50 -5.70 11.58 8.16
C SER A 50 -5.26 11.00 9.52
N CYS A 51 -6.22 10.68 10.39
CA CYS A 51 -5.95 10.27 11.77
C CYS A 51 -5.19 11.30 12.63
N SER A 52 -5.03 12.54 12.17
CA SER A 52 -4.66 13.66 13.03
C SER A 52 -5.85 14.14 13.87
N VAL A 53 -5.57 14.93 14.90
CA VAL A 53 -6.57 15.31 15.92
C VAL A 53 -7.70 16.14 15.31
N GLY A 54 -8.95 15.70 15.54
CA GLY A 54 -10.17 16.42 15.21
C GLY A 54 -10.95 15.82 14.03
N THR A 55 -12.22 16.20 13.90
CA THR A 55 -13.05 15.82 12.75
C THR A 55 -12.72 16.71 11.56
N PRO A 56 -12.40 16.16 10.38
CA PRO A 56 -12.08 16.99 9.22
C PRO A 56 -13.32 17.76 8.76
N SER A 57 -13.12 19.03 8.42
CA SER A 57 -14.17 19.90 7.85
C SER A 57 -14.49 19.58 6.39
N ASN A 58 -13.57 18.91 5.68
CA ASN A 58 -13.74 18.54 4.27
C ASN A 58 -13.21 17.12 4.01
N THR A 59 -14.14 16.17 3.90
CA THR A 59 -13.81 14.75 3.64
C THR A 59 -13.36 14.47 2.22
N CYS A 60 -13.42 15.44 1.30
CA CYS A 60 -12.78 15.30 -0.02
C CYS A 60 -11.26 15.49 0.05
N CYS A 61 -10.76 16.11 1.13
CA CYS A 61 -9.35 16.46 1.28
C CYS A 61 -8.68 15.88 2.52
N THR A 62 -9.43 15.15 3.33
CA THR A 62 -8.91 14.39 4.47
C THR A 62 -9.77 13.15 4.63
N GLU A 63 -9.15 11.99 4.48
CA GLU A 63 -9.84 10.70 4.56
C GLU A 63 -10.32 10.44 6.00
N SER A 64 -11.63 10.23 6.15
CA SER A 64 -12.29 10.01 7.44
C SER A 64 -13.71 9.43 7.25
N PRO A 65 -14.18 8.50 8.12
CA PRO A 65 -13.51 7.98 9.32
C PRO A 65 -12.42 6.94 9.02
N GLY A 66 -12.39 6.40 7.80
CA GLY A 66 -11.43 5.39 7.35
C GLY A 66 -10.04 5.96 7.01
N GLY A 67 -9.51 6.81 7.89
CA GLY A 67 -8.28 7.56 7.65
C GLY A 67 -6.99 6.75 7.70
N HIS A 68 -7.03 5.51 8.20
CA HIS A 68 -5.89 4.61 8.23
C HIS A 68 -5.96 3.68 7.02
N ILE A 69 -5.06 3.87 6.05
CA ILE A 69 -5.11 3.09 4.81
C ILE A 69 -4.17 1.88 4.90
N VAL A 70 -4.68 0.72 4.53
CA VAL A 70 -3.94 -0.54 4.54
C VAL A 70 -3.84 -1.09 3.13
N GLN A 71 -2.62 -1.22 2.61
CA GLN A 71 -2.36 -1.95 1.36
C GLN A 71 -2.08 -3.41 1.71
N THR A 72 -2.92 -4.32 1.24
CA THR A 72 -2.84 -5.74 1.60
C THR A 72 -2.38 -6.62 0.44
N GLN A 73 -1.59 -7.64 0.76
CA GLN A 73 -0.97 -8.53 -0.22
C GLN A 73 -1.13 -9.99 0.17
N PHE A 74 -1.23 -10.86 -0.84
CA PHE A 74 -1.30 -12.30 -0.72
C PHE A 74 -0.02 -13.02 -1.16
N TRP A 75 0.22 -14.16 -0.52
CA TRP A 75 1.11 -15.21 -1.00
C TRP A 75 0.35 -16.54 -1.09
N ASP A 76 -0.27 -16.76 -2.25
CA ASP A 76 -1.03 -17.99 -2.53
C ASP A 76 -0.14 -19.05 -3.15
N THR A 77 -0.17 -20.28 -2.61
CA THR A 77 0.66 -21.40 -3.08
C THR A 77 -0.13 -22.68 -3.37
N ALA A 78 -1.43 -22.72 -3.07
CA ALA A 78 -2.25 -23.91 -3.25
C ALA A 78 -3.74 -23.53 -3.49
N PRO A 79 -4.12 -23.19 -4.74
CA PRO A 79 -3.26 -23.09 -5.92
C PRO A 79 -2.34 -21.86 -5.89
N ALA A 80 -1.25 -21.90 -6.63
CA ALA A 80 -0.36 -20.76 -6.78
C ALA A 80 -0.96 -19.72 -7.74
N THR A 81 -0.90 -18.44 -7.36
CA THR A 81 -1.34 -17.31 -8.20
C THR A 81 -0.21 -16.31 -8.43
N GLY A 82 -0.26 -15.60 -9.55
CA GLY A 82 0.75 -14.61 -9.94
C GLY A 82 2.17 -15.17 -10.11
N PRO A 83 3.19 -14.30 -10.24
CA PRO A 83 4.56 -14.74 -10.44
C PRO A 83 5.15 -15.45 -9.20
N THR A 84 6.04 -16.41 -9.44
CA THR A 84 6.77 -17.17 -8.38
C THR A 84 7.71 -16.28 -7.55
N THR A 85 8.03 -15.09 -8.03
CA THR A 85 8.90 -14.10 -7.38
C THR A 85 8.15 -12.82 -7.01
N SER A 86 6.83 -12.89 -6.87
CA SER A 86 6.01 -11.75 -6.47
C SER A 86 4.88 -12.16 -5.54
N TRP A 87 4.61 -11.30 -4.57
CA TRP A 87 3.32 -11.26 -3.90
C TRP A 87 2.25 -10.74 -4.87
N THR A 88 0.99 -10.91 -4.53
CA THR A 88 -0.16 -10.40 -5.27
C THR A 88 -0.94 -9.41 -4.41
N VAL A 89 -1.75 -8.56 -5.03
CA VAL A 89 -2.65 -7.64 -4.36
C VAL A 89 -3.81 -8.44 -3.75
N HIS A 90 -4.09 -8.17 -2.47
CA HIS A 90 -5.37 -8.50 -1.86
C HIS A 90 -6.30 -7.29 -2.03
N GLY A 91 -5.91 -6.12 -1.50
CA GLY A 91 -6.72 -4.92 -1.61
C GLY A 91 -6.08 -3.63 -1.09
N LEU A 92 -6.94 -2.63 -0.92
CA LEU A 92 -6.65 -1.32 -0.33
C LEU A 92 -7.81 -0.93 0.58
N TRP A 93 -7.59 -0.90 1.89
CA TRP A 93 -8.68 -0.83 2.87
C TRP A 93 -8.62 0.44 3.71
N PRO A 94 -9.74 1.17 3.86
CA PRO A 94 -9.85 2.29 4.77
C PRO A 94 -10.32 1.83 6.17
N ASP A 95 -9.36 1.65 7.07
CA ASP A 95 -9.61 1.38 8.48
C ASP A 95 -9.79 2.71 9.25
N LYS A 96 -10.55 2.67 10.33
CA LYS A 96 -10.57 3.73 11.33
C LYS A 96 -9.23 3.81 12.03
N CYS A 97 -8.94 4.96 12.61
CA CYS A 97 -7.66 5.24 13.27
C CYS A 97 -7.38 4.37 14.51
N ASP A 98 -8.40 3.67 15.04
CA ASP A 98 -8.26 2.67 16.11
C ASP A 98 -8.08 1.24 15.58
N GLY A 99 -8.11 1.04 14.26
CA GLY A 99 -8.00 -0.24 13.58
C GLY A 99 -9.30 -1.05 13.49
N THR A 100 -10.44 -0.49 13.90
CA THR A 100 -11.76 -1.00 13.46
C THR A 100 -12.03 -0.53 12.03
N PHE A 101 -13.04 -1.06 11.35
CA PHE A 101 -13.32 -0.69 9.95
C PHE A 101 -14.82 -0.59 9.66
N GLU A 102 -15.14 0.08 8.56
CA GLU A 102 -16.48 0.07 7.96
C GLU A 102 -16.42 -0.73 6.66
N GLN A 103 -17.57 -1.24 6.24
CA GLN A 103 -17.66 -2.04 5.03
C GLN A 103 -18.96 -1.74 4.29
N SER A 104 -18.91 -1.81 2.95
CA SER A 104 -20.07 -1.65 2.08
C SER A 104 -20.81 -0.33 2.33
N CYS A 105 -20.05 0.77 2.43
CA CYS A 105 -20.53 2.05 2.94
C CYS A 105 -21.50 2.79 2.01
N ASP A 106 -21.57 2.41 0.73
CA ASP A 106 -22.46 3.04 -0.24
C ASP A 106 -23.04 2.02 -1.25
N PRO A 107 -24.23 1.47 -0.98
CA PRO A 107 -24.89 0.53 -1.89
C PRO A 107 -25.16 1.09 -3.28
N ALA A 108 -25.35 2.41 -3.43
CA ALA A 108 -25.66 3.02 -4.72
C ALA A 108 -24.45 3.07 -5.66
N ARG A 109 -23.23 2.89 -5.13
CA ARG A 109 -21.98 2.85 -5.90
C ARG A 109 -21.47 1.43 -6.15
N GLN A 110 -22.13 0.40 -5.65
CA GLN A 110 -21.68 -0.98 -5.87
C GLN A 110 -21.75 -1.37 -7.35
N LEU A 111 -20.81 -2.21 -7.76
CA LEU A 111 -20.63 -2.66 -9.14
C LEU A 111 -20.55 -4.19 -9.20
N ASN A 112 -20.98 -4.74 -10.33
CA ASN A 112 -20.93 -6.17 -10.64
C ASN A 112 -20.31 -6.42 -12.04
N ASN A 113 -19.45 -5.50 -12.47
CA ASN A 113 -18.91 -5.43 -13.82
C ASN A 113 -17.62 -4.59 -13.91
N ILE A 114 -16.72 -4.75 -12.95
CA ILE A 114 -15.42 -4.06 -12.89
C ILE A 114 -14.65 -4.17 -14.21
N THR A 115 -14.55 -5.36 -14.79
CA THR A 115 -13.85 -5.54 -16.08
C THR A 115 -14.45 -4.67 -17.18
N ALA A 116 -15.78 -4.60 -17.27
CA ALA A 116 -16.46 -3.79 -18.27
C ALA A 116 -16.26 -2.28 -18.02
N VAL A 117 -16.30 -1.85 -16.75
CA VAL A 117 -16.02 -0.46 -16.35
C VAL A 117 -14.62 -0.04 -16.77
N LEU A 118 -13.61 -0.82 -16.40
CA LEU A 118 -12.21 -0.53 -16.73
C LEU A 118 -11.96 -0.59 -18.25
N THR A 119 -12.59 -1.53 -18.97
CA THR A 119 -12.50 -1.63 -20.43
C THR A 119 -13.08 -0.39 -21.11
N LYS A 120 -14.29 0.04 -20.70
CA LYS A 120 -14.94 1.24 -21.22
C LYS A 120 -14.11 2.50 -20.98
N ALA A 121 -13.44 2.57 -19.84
CA ALA A 121 -12.51 3.64 -19.48
C ALA A 121 -11.12 3.52 -20.13
N LYS A 122 -10.92 2.54 -21.03
CA LYS A 122 -9.65 2.27 -21.74
C LYS A 122 -8.47 2.01 -20.80
N GLN A 123 -8.73 1.42 -19.63
CA GLN A 123 -7.72 1.07 -18.62
C GLN A 123 -7.06 -0.29 -18.94
N THR A 124 -6.58 -0.46 -20.18
CA THR A 124 -6.10 -1.76 -20.69
C THR A 124 -4.87 -2.26 -19.95
N ASP A 125 -3.92 -1.37 -19.62
CA ASP A 125 -2.71 -1.74 -18.90
C ASP A 125 -2.98 -2.09 -17.44
N LEU A 126 -3.93 -1.40 -16.82
CA LEU A 126 -4.40 -1.70 -15.47
C LEU A 126 -5.04 -3.09 -15.44
N LEU A 127 -5.98 -3.39 -16.34
CA LEU A 127 -6.63 -4.70 -16.43
C LEU A 127 -5.62 -5.82 -16.67
N LYS A 128 -4.66 -5.62 -17.58
CA LYS A 128 -3.60 -6.60 -17.82
C LYS A 128 -2.74 -6.84 -16.57
N TYR A 129 -2.43 -5.77 -15.83
CA TYR A 129 -1.67 -5.88 -14.60
C TYR A 129 -2.48 -6.61 -13.51
N MET A 130 -3.75 -6.27 -13.32
CA MET A 130 -4.65 -6.93 -12.37
C MET A 130 -4.80 -8.42 -12.69
N GLY A 131 -4.99 -8.78 -13.96
CA GLY A 131 -5.04 -10.18 -14.41
C GLY A 131 -3.74 -10.99 -14.19
N THR A 132 -2.66 -10.36 -13.73
CA THR A 132 -1.42 -11.04 -13.31
C THR A 132 -1.17 -10.94 -11.80
N TYR A 133 -1.45 -9.78 -11.21
CA TYR A 133 -1.02 -9.43 -9.85
C TYR A 133 -2.16 -9.25 -8.85
N TRP A 134 -3.42 -9.19 -9.26
CA TRP A 134 -4.60 -9.08 -8.38
C TRP A 134 -5.55 -10.22 -8.68
N LYS A 135 -5.16 -11.41 -8.25
CA LYS A 135 -5.79 -12.68 -8.63
C LYS A 135 -6.66 -13.20 -7.50
N ASP A 136 -7.79 -13.78 -7.86
CA ASP A 136 -8.50 -14.70 -6.97
C ASP A 136 -7.85 -16.09 -7.06
N TYR A 137 -7.52 -16.67 -5.90
CA TYR A 137 -6.99 -18.04 -5.84
C TYR A 137 -8.05 -19.09 -6.19
N GLN A 138 -9.34 -18.75 -6.11
CA GLN A 138 -10.44 -19.64 -6.51
C GLN A 138 -10.75 -19.55 -8.01
N GLY A 139 -10.18 -18.56 -8.72
CA GLY A 139 -10.20 -18.44 -10.17
C GLY A 139 -11.25 -17.48 -10.74
N ASP A 140 -12.01 -16.77 -9.90
CA ASP A 140 -12.97 -15.74 -10.32
C ASP A 140 -12.50 -14.34 -9.91
N ASP A 141 -11.58 -13.78 -10.72
CA ASP A 141 -11.01 -12.46 -10.45
C ASP A 141 -12.07 -11.35 -10.46
N GLU A 142 -13.11 -11.45 -11.29
CA GLU A 142 -14.13 -10.40 -11.41
C GLU A 142 -14.92 -10.28 -10.10
N SER A 143 -15.45 -11.39 -9.59
CA SER A 143 -16.15 -11.42 -8.30
C SER A 143 -15.25 -10.92 -7.15
N PHE A 144 -13.95 -11.19 -7.21
CA PHE A 144 -13.01 -10.69 -6.22
C PHE A 144 -12.77 -9.18 -6.32
N TRP A 145 -12.61 -8.64 -7.53
CA TRP A 145 -12.49 -7.19 -7.72
C TRP A 145 -13.78 -6.45 -7.32
N GLU A 146 -14.95 -7.03 -7.62
CA GLU A 146 -16.23 -6.54 -7.14
C GLU A 146 -16.27 -6.49 -5.61
N HIS A 147 -15.84 -7.57 -4.94
CA HIS A 147 -15.75 -7.61 -3.47
C HIS A 147 -14.91 -6.47 -2.92
N GLU A 148 -13.68 -6.31 -3.43
CA GLU A 148 -12.74 -5.32 -2.93
C GLU A 148 -13.27 -3.90 -3.10
N PHE A 149 -13.82 -3.56 -4.27
CA PHE A 149 -14.39 -2.24 -4.48
C PHE A 149 -15.68 -2.02 -3.67
N ASN A 150 -16.62 -2.96 -3.72
CA ASN A 150 -17.93 -2.81 -3.07
C ASN A 150 -17.81 -2.74 -1.56
N LYS A 151 -16.93 -3.54 -0.97
CA LYS A 151 -16.72 -3.62 0.48
C LYS A 151 -15.82 -2.52 1.00
N HIS A 152 -14.71 -2.23 0.32
CA HIS A 152 -13.67 -1.32 0.81
C HIS A 152 -13.60 -0.01 0.03
N GLY A 153 -13.61 -0.07 -1.31
CA GLY A 153 -13.57 1.11 -2.17
C GLY A 153 -14.72 2.09 -1.93
N THR A 154 -15.93 1.60 -1.67
CA THR A 154 -17.10 2.44 -1.35
C THR A 154 -16.97 3.17 0.00
N CYS A 155 -16.03 2.78 0.85
CA CYS A 155 -15.79 3.42 2.15
C CYS A 155 -14.75 4.55 2.11
N LEU A 156 -14.12 4.80 0.95
CA LEU A 156 -13.18 5.91 0.78
C LEU A 156 -13.94 7.23 0.58
N SER A 157 -13.95 8.05 1.63
CA SER A 157 -14.65 9.34 1.69
C SER A 157 -14.11 10.35 0.67
N THR A 158 -12.79 10.31 0.41
CA THR A 158 -12.13 11.21 -0.55
C THR A 158 -12.36 10.82 -2.01
N LEU A 159 -12.91 9.63 -2.26
CA LEU A 159 -13.30 9.14 -3.59
C LEU A 159 -14.83 9.17 -3.81
N GLN A 160 -15.58 9.87 -2.98
CA GLN A 160 -17.02 10.06 -3.27
C GLN A 160 -17.21 10.90 -4.54
N PRO A 161 -18.27 10.66 -5.35
CA PRO A 161 -18.51 11.40 -6.59
C PRO A 161 -18.50 12.93 -6.43
N LYS A 162 -19.00 13.44 -5.30
CA LYS A 162 -19.00 14.88 -4.96
C LYS A 162 -17.60 15.51 -4.88
N CYS A 163 -16.57 14.68 -4.73
CA CYS A 163 -15.18 15.09 -4.62
C CYS A 163 -14.50 15.22 -5.99
N PHE A 164 -15.17 14.88 -7.09
CA PHE A 164 -14.65 15.04 -8.44
C PHE A 164 -15.26 16.25 -9.15
N ASN A 165 -14.40 17.02 -9.82
CA ASN A 165 -14.79 18.02 -10.79
C ASN A 165 -15.28 17.32 -12.06
N ASN A 166 -16.54 17.57 -12.45
CA ASN A 166 -17.17 16.94 -13.61
C ASN A 166 -17.11 15.41 -13.56
N PHE A 167 -17.51 14.83 -12.42
CA PHE A 167 -17.60 13.39 -12.24
C PHE A 167 -18.31 12.72 -13.43
N TYR A 168 -17.69 11.67 -13.96
CA TYR A 168 -18.37 10.75 -14.88
C TYR A 168 -18.62 9.40 -14.19
N PRO A 169 -19.65 8.64 -14.62
CA PRO A 169 -20.02 7.39 -13.97
C PRO A 169 -18.81 6.45 -13.76
N GLN A 170 -18.71 5.89 -12.54
CA GLN A 170 -17.68 4.94 -12.11
C GLN A 170 -16.23 5.47 -12.10
N GLN A 171 -16.01 6.78 -12.19
CA GLN A 171 -14.67 7.38 -12.08
C GLN A 171 -13.97 7.05 -10.75
N ASP A 172 -14.73 6.92 -9.67
CA ASP A 172 -14.25 6.54 -8.34
C ASP A 172 -13.71 5.11 -8.30
N ALA A 173 -14.43 4.15 -8.90
CA ALA A 173 -13.95 2.77 -9.05
C ALA A 173 -12.65 2.70 -9.85
N ILE A 174 -12.58 3.41 -10.99
CA ILE A 174 -11.38 3.48 -11.83
C ILE A 174 -10.20 4.06 -11.02
N THR A 175 -10.46 5.08 -10.21
CA THR A 175 -9.47 5.73 -9.35
C THR A 175 -8.97 4.79 -8.24
N PHE A 176 -9.88 4.05 -7.61
CA PHE A 176 -9.56 3.04 -6.59
C PHE A 176 -8.60 1.98 -7.10
N PHE A 177 -8.91 1.32 -8.23
CA PHE A 177 -8.07 0.25 -8.77
C PHE A 177 -6.69 0.77 -9.22
N ASN A 178 -6.65 1.94 -9.87
CA ASN A 178 -5.39 2.57 -10.22
C ASN A 178 -4.54 2.86 -8.99
N LYS A 179 -5.15 3.39 -7.93
CA LYS A 179 -4.40 3.74 -6.71
C LYS A 179 -3.89 2.50 -5.99
N ALA A 180 -4.73 1.50 -5.77
CA ALA A 180 -4.33 0.23 -5.15
C ALA A 180 -3.15 -0.41 -5.89
N VAL A 181 -3.22 -0.49 -7.23
CA VAL A 181 -2.13 -1.02 -8.07
C VAL A 181 -0.87 -0.13 -8.00
N SER A 182 -1.01 1.19 -8.05
CA SER A 182 0.13 2.10 -7.98
C SER A 182 0.88 1.98 -6.65
N LEU A 183 0.16 1.86 -5.54
CA LEU A 183 0.74 1.72 -4.21
C LEU A 183 1.41 0.36 -4.05
N PHE A 184 0.75 -0.72 -4.49
CA PHE A 184 1.32 -2.07 -4.49
C PHE A 184 2.65 -2.14 -5.23
N LYS A 185 2.80 -1.46 -6.38
CA LYS A 185 4.06 -1.42 -7.14
C LYS A 185 5.24 -0.83 -6.34
N THR A 186 4.97 -0.01 -5.31
CA THR A 186 6.00 0.55 -4.43
C THR A 186 6.41 -0.40 -3.29
N LEU A 187 5.70 -1.52 -3.14
CA LEU A 187 5.82 -2.49 -2.05
C LEU A 187 6.26 -3.88 -2.56
N PRO A 188 7.46 -4.04 -3.14
CA PRO A 188 7.92 -5.30 -3.71
C PRO A 188 8.36 -6.29 -2.60
N SER A 189 7.40 -6.78 -1.81
CA SER A 189 7.59 -7.63 -0.63
C SER A 189 8.57 -8.79 -0.84
N TYR A 190 8.44 -9.51 -1.96
CA TYR A 190 9.35 -10.61 -2.30
C TYR A 190 10.80 -10.13 -2.39
N THR A 191 11.03 -8.99 -3.05
CA THR A 191 12.38 -8.44 -3.25
C THR A 191 12.99 -8.00 -1.92
N TRP A 192 12.20 -7.38 -1.04
CA TRP A 192 12.65 -6.96 0.29
C TRP A 192 13.00 -8.15 1.18
N LEU A 193 12.15 -9.19 1.20
CA LEU A 193 12.40 -10.42 1.93
C LEU A 193 13.64 -11.15 1.38
N ALA A 194 13.75 -11.30 0.06
CA ALA A 194 14.88 -11.96 -0.57
C ALA A 194 16.20 -11.24 -0.30
N ALA A 195 16.22 -9.90 -0.29
CA ALA A 195 17.40 -9.11 0.08
C ALA A 195 17.85 -9.33 1.53
N ALA A 196 16.93 -9.72 2.42
CA ALA A 196 17.21 -10.12 3.80
C ALA A 196 17.52 -11.63 3.95
N GLY A 197 17.63 -12.37 2.84
CA GLY A 197 17.86 -13.82 2.85
C GLY A 197 16.62 -14.67 3.16
N ILE A 198 15.43 -14.05 3.14
CA ILE A 198 14.13 -14.70 3.38
C ILE A 198 13.50 -15.01 2.03
N THR A 199 13.75 -16.22 1.52
CA THR A 199 13.17 -16.70 0.25
C THR A 199 12.22 -17.86 0.50
N PRO A 200 11.27 -18.13 -0.42
CA PRO A 200 10.48 -19.34 -0.31
C PRO A 200 11.36 -20.60 -0.25
N SER A 201 10.99 -21.56 0.60
CA SER A 201 11.77 -22.78 0.83
C SER A 201 10.90 -23.93 1.35
N PRO A 202 11.14 -25.17 0.89
CA PRO A 202 10.43 -26.33 1.42
C PRO A 202 10.89 -26.74 2.83
N THR A 203 12.05 -26.26 3.29
CA THR A 203 12.69 -26.73 4.53
C THR A 203 13.07 -25.63 5.51
N LYS A 204 13.39 -24.43 5.02
CA LYS A 204 13.73 -23.30 5.89
C LYS A 204 12.47 -22.78 6.57
N THR A 205 12.66 -22.31 7.80
CA THR A 205 11.66 -21.53 8.51
C THR A 205 12.27 -20.24 9.01
N TYR A 206 11.40 -19.28 9.29
CA TYR A 206 11.77 -17.93 9.70
C TYR A 206 11.11 -17.57 11.02
N THR A 207 11.65 -16.55 11.67
CA THR A 207 11.01 -15.92 12.83
C THR A 207 10.21 -14.70 12.39
N LEU A 208 9.17 -14.38 13.16
CA LEU A 208 8.37 -13.18 12.91
C LEU A 208 9.25 -11.91 12.94
N ALA A 209 10.21 -11.86 13.86
CA ALA A 209 11.14 -10.74 13.98
C ALA A 209 12.01 -10.54 12.72
N GLN A 210 12.46 -11.61 12.08
CA GLN A 210 13.22 -11.51 10.82
C GLN A 210 12.37 -10.94 9.69
N ILE A 211 11.12 -11.40 9.56
CA ILE A 211 10.20 -10.95 8.51
C ILE A 211 9.81 -9.48 8.75
N SER A 212 9.40 -9.14 9.98
CA SER A 212 9.06 -7.77 10.39
C SER A 212 10.22 -6.81 10.15
N ALA A 213 11.44 -7.13 10.60
CA ALA A 213 12.60 -6.28 10.38
C ALA A 213 12.91 -6.03 8.89
N ALA A 214 12.75 -7.05 8.04
CA ALA A 214 12.99 -6.92 6.61
C ALA A 214 11.96 -6.01 5.91
N LEU A 215 10.69 -6.12 6.29
CA LEU A 215 9.59 -5.38 5.66
C LEU A 215 9.45 -3.97 6.23
N GLU A 216 9.39 -3.82 7.55
CA GLU A 216 9.26 -2.53 8.22
C GLU A 216 10.48 -1.64 7.98
N GLY A 217 11.69 -2.24 7.93
CA GLY A 217 12.91 -1.51 7.61
C GLY A 217 12.95 -0.92 6.18
N LYS A 218 12.10 -1.42 5.26
CA LYS A 218 11.96 -0.90 3.90
C LYS A 218 10.74 -0.01 3.73
N HIS A 219 9.64 -0.36 4.38
CA HIS A 219 8.39 0.41 4.38
C HIS A 219 8.53 1.73 5.17
N GLY A 220 9.24 1.72 6.29
CA GLY A 220 9.36 2.87 7.20
C GLY A 220 8.17 3.04 8.16
N GLY A 221 7.23 2.10 8.17
CA GLY A 221 6.08 2.02 9.06
C GLY A 221 5.78 0.58 9.47
N GLY A 222 4.66 0.37 10.15
CA GLY A 222 4.21 -0.94 10.59
C GLY A 222 3.73 -1.83 9.44
N VAL A 223 4.01 -3.13 9.56
CA VAL A 223 3.52 -4.16 8.64
C VAL A 223 2.90 -5.29 9.46
N THR A 224 1.59 -5.51 9.31
CA THR A 224 0.95 -6.67 9.94
C THR A 224 1.21 -7.92 9.09
N ILE A 225 1.77 -8.95 9.72
CA ILE A 225 2.22 -10.18 9.05
C ILE A 225 1.31 -11.31 9.50
N ASN A 226 0.62 -11.93 8.55
CA ASN A 226 -0.40 -12.92 8.84
C ASN A 226 -0.04 -14.29 8.26
N CYS A 227 -0.36 -15.33 9.03
CA CYS A 227 -0.11 -16.71 8.69
C CYS A 227 -1.40 -17.53 8.74
N GLN A 228 -1.51 -18.48 7.80
CA GLN A 228 -2.42 -19.60 7.94
C GLN A 228 -1.70 -20.72 8.71
N GLY A 229 -1.91 -20.78 10.02
CA GLY A 229 -1.14 -21.63 10.91
C GLY A 229 0.33 -21.19 10.95
N LYS A 230 1.23 -21.96 10.31
CA LYS A 230 2.65 -21.58 10.17
C LYS A 230 2.99 -21.00 8.80
N LYS A 231 2.10 -21.07 7.83
CA LYS A 231 2.38 -20.63 6.46
C LYS A 231 2.19 -19.13 6.36
N LEU A 232 3.25 -18.41 6.00
CA LEU A 232 3.17 -16.99 5.69
C LEU A 232 2.19 -16.78 4.54
N ASN A 233 1.21 -15.89 4.70
CA ASN A 233 0.06 -15.80 3.79
C ASN A 233 -0.33 -14.37 3.41
N GLU A 234 -0.36 -13.43 4.37
CA GLU A 234 -0.75 -12.05 4.09
C GLU A 234 0.21 -11.02 4.70
N LEU A 235 0.34 -9.88 4.03
CA LEU A 235 1.09 -8.71 4.51
C LEU A 235 0.23 -7.47 4.36
N TRP A 236 0.12 -6.68 5.43
CA TRP A 236 -0.70 -5.48 5.48
C TRP A 236 0.18 -4.27 5.81
N TYR A 237 0.37 -3.38 4.83
CA TYR A 237 1.21 -2.19 4.96
C TYR A 237 0.37 -1.00 5.39
N HIS A 238 0.73 -0.40 6.53
CA HIS A 238 -0.05 0.64 7.18
C HIS A 238 0.39 2.05 6.76
N TYR A 239 -0.59 2.89 6.44
CA TYR A 239 -0.40 4.28 6.03
C TYR A 239 -1.43 5.21 6.69
N VAL A 240 -1.05 6.46 6.86
CA VAL A 240 -1.97 7.60 6.87
C VAL A 240 -1.79 8.40 5.59
N VAL A 241 -2.75 9.23 5.21
CA VAL A 241 -2.76 9.96 3.95
C VAL A 241 -2.90 11.45 4.20
N GLN A 242 -2.03 12.24 3.57
CA GLN A 242 -2.16 13.68 3.51
C GLN A 242 -2.83 14.07 2.19
N GLY A 243 -4.08 14.53 2.26
CA GLY A 243 -4.91 14.85 1.09
C GLY A 243 -5.90 13.73 0.72
N SER A 244 -6.30 13.69 -0.55
CA SER A 244 -7.20 12.65 -1.08
C SER A 244 -6.46 11.32 -1.27
N VAL A 245 -7.18 10.21 -1.17
CA VAL A 245 -6.62 8.89 -1.50
C VAL A 245 -6.23 8.80 -2.96
N ALA A 246 -6.77 9.59 -3.90
CA ALA A 246 -6.38 9.47 -5.32
C ALA A 246 -4.97 9.98 -5.62
N ASP A 247 -4.62 11.17 -5.11
CA ASP A 247 -3.41 11.92 -5.47
C ASP A 247 -2.62 12.45 -4.26
N GLY A 248 -3.11 12.22 -3.05
CA GLY A 248 -2.45 12.59 -1.81
C GLY A 248 -1.19 11.78 -1.50
N SER A 249 -0.46 12.25 -0.50
CA SER A 249 0.78 11.65 -0.04
C SER A 249 0.50 10.57 1.00
N PHE A 250 0.89 9.34 0.69
CA PHE A 250 0.81 8.20 1.61
C PHE A 250 2.04 8.20 2.50
N GLN A 251 1.83 8.29 3.81
CA GLN A 251 2.87 8.30 4.82
C GLN A 251 2.83 6.98 5.60
N PRO A 252 3.93 6.20 5.64
CA PRO A 252 4.00 5.00 6.46
C PRO A 252 3.62 5.30 7.91
N ALA A 253 2.78 4.45 8.49
CA ALA A 253 2.25 4.64 9.84
C ALA A 253 2.45 3.37 10.69
N PRO A 254 2.44 3.47 12.03
CA PRO A 254 2.39 2.30 12.90
C PRO A 254 1.17 1.41 12.58
N SER A 255 1.30 0.10 12.81
CA SER A 255 0.17 -0.82 12.66
C SER A 255 -0.93 -0.53 13.67
N VAL A 256 -2.18 -0.63 13.23
CA VAL A 256 -3.39 -0.54 14.07
C VAL A 256 -4.22 -1.81 13.91
N GLY A 257 -5.18 -2.01 14.82
CA GLY A 257 -6.09 -3.16 14.77
C GLY A 257 -5.45 -4.43 15.32
N SER A 258 -5.82 -5.57 14.73
CA SER A 258 -5.31 -6.87 15.16
C SER A 258 -3.83 -7.03 14.80
N GLY A 259 -3.03 -7.55 15.73
CA GLY A 259 -1.63 -7.88 15.46
C GLY A 259 -1.44 -9.12 14.58
N SER A 260 -0.18 -9.47 14.33
CA SER A 260 0.22 -10.64 13.54
C SER A 260 -0.43 -11.94 14.02
N THR A 261 -1.01 -12.72 13.10
CA THR A 261 -1.47 -14.09 13.36
C THR A 261 -0.35 -15.14 13.30
N CYS A 262 0.86 -14.76 12.86
CA CYS A 262 2.00 -15.67 12.79
C CYS A 262 2.58 -16.04 14.17
N PRO A 263 3.10 -17.27 14.32
CA PRO A 263 3.90 -17.63 15.50
C PRO A 263 5.23 -16.88 15.52
N LYS A 264 5.84 -16.73 16.70
CA LYS A 264 7.15 -16.06 16.84
C LYS A 264 8.25 -16.73 16.02
N THR A 265 8.21 -18.05 15.87
CA THR A 265 9.23 -18.85 15.19
C THR A 265 8.58 -19.97 14.35
N GLY A 266 9.35 -20.54 13.42
CA GLY A 266 8.90 -21.67 12.63
C GLY A 266 7.93 -21.29 11.50
N ILE A 267 7.93 -20.04 11.06
CA ILE A 267 7.11 -19.57 9.94
C ILE A 267 7.65 -20.17 8.64
N ILE A 268 6.76 -20.75 7.85
CA ILE A 268 7.06 -21.38 6.57
C ILE A 268 6.72 -20.39 5.46
N TYR A 269 7.71 -20.06 4.64
CA TYR A 269 7.49 -19.33 3.40
C TYR A 269 7.47 -20.33 2.24
N THR A 270 6.28 -20.81 1.90
CA THR A 270 6.11 -21.92 0.95
C THR A 270 6.43 -21.47 -0.48
N PRO A 271 7.20 -22.21 -1.30
CA PRO A 271 7.32 -21.92 -2.73
C PRO A 271 5.97 -21.98 -3.46
N LYS A 272 5.78 -21.09 -4.44
CA LYS A 272 4.70 -21.16 -5.42
C LYS A 272 4.98 -22.25 -6.46
#